data_AF-A0A353Z078-F1
#
_entry.id   AF-A0A353Z078-F1
#
_cell.length_a   1.000
_cell.length_b   1.000
_cell.length_c   1.000
_cell.angle_alpha   90.00
_cell.angle_beta   90.00
_cell.angle_gamma   90.00
#
_symmetry.space_group_name_H-M   'P 1'
#
loop_
_entity.id
_entity.type
_entity.pdbx_description
1 polymer ?
#
loop_
_entity_poly.entity_id
_entity_poly.type
_entity_poly.pdbx_seq_one_letter_code
_entity_poly.pdbx_strand_id
1 'polypeptide(L)'
;PNGKGTMIYSNGDRFKGFWQAGLKHGQGEFEFEANGKRQKLTGYWSEGEYVGTTDPGSPYKITSVSGIPFYSVEQEESDENIIEISIKSAMTDFMPRDLMVVAPSADIIQKGKKTEIRNYFLPLSCEVNYTIKVAHDQRKICRFILEINADGKYIVTLSND
;
A
#
# COMPACT_ATOMS: atom_id res chain seq x y z
N PRO A 1 -11.38 -25.93 -8.82
CA PRO A 1 -11.71 -24.84 -9.75
C PRO A 1 -10.54 -23.87 -9.88
N ASN A 2 -10.27 -23.35 -11.08
CA ASN A 2 -9.20 -22.37 -11.33
C ASN A 2 -9.79 -21.14 -12.04
N GLY A 3 -9.29 -19.95 -11.74
CA GLY A 3 -9.71 -18.70 -12.39
C GLY A 3 -10.69 -17.86 -11.57
N LYS A 4 -11.31 -16.86 -12.21
CA LYS A 4 -12.24 -15.93 -11.54
C LYS A 4 -13.62 -16.58 -11.36
N GLY A 5 -14.23 -16.42 -10.19
CA GLY A 5 -15.55 -17.00 -9.90
C GLY A 5 -16.21 -16.40 -8.66
N THR A 6 -17.50 -16.69 -8.50
CA THR A 6 -18.26 -16.36 -7.29
C THR A 6 -18.78 -17.63 -6.64
N MET A 7 -18.56 -17.81 -5.35
CA MET A 7 -19.14 -18.87 -4.53
C MET A 7 -20.10 -18.27 -3.53
N ILE A 8 -21.30 -18.83 -3.45
CA ILE A 8 -22.32 -18.49 -2.46
C ILE A 8 -22.43 -19.70 -1.53
N TYR A 9 -22.19 -19.48 -0.26
CA TYR A 9 -22.25 -20.51 0.77
C TYR A 9 -23.70 -20.68 1.26
N SER A 10 -24.01 -21.84 1.87
CA SER A 10 -25.38 -22.15 2.32
C SER A 10 -25.92 -21.17 3.37
N ASN A 11 -25.05 -20.48 4.10
CA ASN A 11 -25.40 -19.43 5.06
C ASN A 11 -25.61 -18.04 4.41
N GLY A 12 -25.53 -17.94 3.08
CA GLY A 12 -25.66 -16.69 2.33
C GLY A 12 -24.39 -15.86 2.25
N ASP A 13 -23.27 -16.31 2.84
CA ASP A 13 -21.98 -15.66 2.64
C ASP A 13 -21.53 -15.81 1.19
N ARG A 14 -20.72 -14.89 0.71
CA ARG A 14 -20.35 -14.82 -0.70
C ARG A 14 -18.90 -14.45 -0.86
N PHE A 15 -18.16 -15.27 -1.61
CA PHE A 15 -16.83 -14.93 -2.08
C PHE A 15 -16.85 -14.66 -3.58
N LYS A 16 -16.30 -13.53 -4.01
CA LYS A 16 -16.06 -13.18 -5.41
C LYS A 16 -14.59 -12.89 -5.61
N GLY A 17 -13.88 -13.70 -6.38
CA GLY A 17 -12.44 -13.53 -6.55
C GLY A 17 -11.80 -14.59 -7.42
N PHE A 18 -10.48 -14.69 -7.32
CA PHE A 18 -9.73 -15.75 -7.97
C PHE A 18 -9.77 -17.06 -7.15
N TRP A 19 -9.65 -18.16 -7.86
CA TRP A 19 -9.65 -19.51 -7.33
C TRP A 19 -8.46 -20.28 -7.90
N GLN A 20 -7.83 -21.10 -7.07
CA GLN A 20 -6.77 -22.02 -7.47
C GLN A 20 -6.95 -23.34 -6.73
N ALA A 21 -6.93 -24.45 -7.47
CA ALA A 21 -7.17 -25.80 -6.95
C ALA A 21 -8.47 -25.94 -6.13
N GLY A 22 -9.48 -25.09 -6.40
CA GLY A 22 -10.76 -25.09 -5.67
C GLY A 22 -10.75 -24.31 -4.35
N LEU A 23 -9.62 -23.68 -4.01
CA LEU A 23 -9.50 -22.78 -2.86
C LEU A 23 -9.52 -21.32 -3.34
N LYS A 24 -9.97 -20.42 -2.46
CA LYS A 24 -9.86 -18.97 -2.67
C LYS A 24 -8.37 -18.61 -2.79
N HIS A 25 -8.00 -17.88 -3.83
CA HIS A 25 -6.62 -17.51 -4.10
C HIS A 25 -6.55 -16.13 -4.75
N GLY A 26 -5.45 -15.39 -4.62
CA GLY A 26 -5.28 -14.07 -5.22
C GLY A 26 -6.32 -13.04 -4.77
N GLN A 27 -6.60 -12.04 -5.61
CA GLN A 27 -7.54 -10.96 -5.27
C GLN A 27 -8.98 -11.45 -5.11
N GLY A 28 -9.69 -10.91 -4.13
CA GLY A 28 -11.09 -11.22 -3.92
C GLY A 28 -11.84 -10.28 -3.00
N GLU A 29 -13.09 -10.63 -2.81
CA GLU A 29 -14.04 -9.97 -1.92
C GLU A 29 -14.87 -11.03 -1.23
N PHE A 30 -14.89 -11.01 0.11
CA PHE A 30 -15.68 -11.91 0.94
C PHE A 30 -16.69 -11.11 1.74
N GLU A 31 -17.97 -11.31 1.43
CA GLU A 31 -19.11 -10.78 2.17
C GLU A 31 -19.61 -11.86 3.12
N PHE A 32 -19.65 -11.59 4.42
CA PHE A 32 -20.08 -12.55 5.43
C PHE A 32 -20.89 -11.88 6.53
N GLU A 33 -21.70 -12.65 7.25
CA GLU A 33 -22.40 -12.15 8.42
C GLU A 33 -21.59 -12.39 9.70
N ALA A 34 -21.36 -11.34 10.48
CA ALA A 34 -20.76 -11.44 11.81
C ALA A 34 -21.51 -10.53 12.79
N ASN A 35 -21.90 -11.09 13.94
CA ASN A 35 -22.68 -10.39 14.97
C ASN A 35 -23.97 -9.74 14.42
N GLY A 36 -24.68 -10.43 13.53
CA GLY A 36 -25.93 -9.96 12.93
C GLY A 36 -25.76 -8.80 11.94
N LYS A 37 -24.53 -8.50 11.51
CA LYS A 37 -24.23 -7.47 10.51
C LYS A 37 -23.44 -8.06 9.35
N ARG A 38 -23.76 -7.61 8.13
CA ARG A 38 -22.94 -7.94 6.96
C ARG A 38 -21.63 -7.18 7.02
N GLN A 39 -20.54 -7.93 6.94
CA GLN A 39 -19.17 -7.49 6.86
C GLN A 39 -18.61 -7.81 5.48
N LYS A 40 -17.56 -7.09 5.09
CA LYS A 40 -16.90 -7.27 3.81
C LYS A 40 -15.39 -7.18 4.00
N LEU A 41 -14.69 -8.20 3.52
CA LEU A 41 -13.23 -8.20 3.37
C LEU A 41 -12.91 -8.08 1.89
N THR A 42 -12.03 -7.14 1.54
CA THR A 42 -11.46 -7.02 0.20
C THR A 42 -9.95 -7.11 0.33
N GLY A 43 -9.33 -7.99 -0.43
CA GLY A 43 -7.90 -8.23 -0.31
C GLY A 43 -7.43 -9.44 -1.10
N TYR A 44 -6.48 -10.17 -0.54
CA TYR A 44 -5.87 -11.34 -1.13
C TYR A 44 -6.17 -12.57 -0.29
N TRP A 45 -6.27 -13.72 -0.96
CA TRP A 45 -6.40 -15.04 -0.36
C TRP A 45 -5.25 -15.93 -0.81
N SER A 46 -4.78 -16.80 0.08
CA SER A 46 -3.83 -17.86 -0.25
C SER A 46 -4.24 -19.15 0.45
N GLU A 47 -4.23 -20.26 -0.28
CA GLU A 47 -4.64 -21.58 0.22
C GLU A 47 -6.00 -21.59 0.96
N GLY A 48 -6.93 -20.70 0.55
CA GLY A 48 -8.26 -20.59 1.17
C GLY A 48 -8.36 -19.59 2.33
N GLU A 49 -7.24 -19.10 2.84
CA GLU A 49 -7.15 -18.17 3.97
C GLU A 49 -7.03 -16.71 3.52
N TYR A 50 -7.57 -15.79 4.32
CA TYR A 50 -7.42 -14.36 4.07
C TYR A 50 -6.05 -13.89 4.55
N VAL A 51 -5.25 -13.35 3.63
CA VAL A 51 -3.84 -12.99 3.87
C VAL A 51 -3.62 -11.48 4.02
N GLY A 52 -4.68 -10.68 3.82
CA GLY A 52 -4.69 -9.24 4.03
C GLY A 52 -5.07 -8.46 2.78
N THR A 53 -4.94 -7.14 2.84
CA THR A 53 -5.29 -6.22 1.75
C THR A 53 -4.22 -6.09 0.67
N THR A 54 -3.08 -6.78 0.84
CA THR A 54 -1.89 -6.71 -0.01
C THR A 54 -1.49 -8.12 -0.43
N ASP A 55 -0.90 -8.24 -1.63
CA ASP A 55 -0.45 -9.52 -2.16
C ASP A 55 0.69 -10.07 -1.26
N PRO A 56 0.59 -11.30 -0.73
CA PRO A 56 1.65 -11.90 0.09
C PRO A 56 2.97 -12.08 -0.65
N GLY A 57 2.91 -12.24 -1.97
CA GLY A 57 4.09 -12.28 -2.83
C GLY A 57 4.56 -10.89 -3.26
N SER A 58 3.89 -9.82 -2.80
CA SER A 58 4.28 -8.47 -3.15
C SER A 58 5.66 -8.16 -2.58
N PRO A 59 6.55 -7.58 -3.39
CA PRO A 59 7.87 -7.16 -2.94
C PRO A 59 7.81 -5.96 -1.96
N TYR A 60 6.61 -5.41 -1.73
CA TYR A 60 6.33 -4.40 -0.73
C TYR A 60 4.91 -4.52 -0.14
N LYS A 61 4.68 -3.94 1.03
CA LYS A 61 3.38 -3.89 1.69
C LYS A 61 3.09 -2.50 2.26
N ILE A 62 1.90 -1.98 1.99
CA ILE A 62 1.43 -0.73 2.59
C ILE A 62 0.74 -1.08 3.90
N THR A 63 1.33 -0.71 5.03
CA THR A 63 0.87 -1.11 6.37
C THR A 63 0.02 -0.05 7.05
N SER A 64 0.14 1.23 6.64
CA SER A 64 -0.69 2.32 7.17
C SER A 64 -0.79 3.46 6.17
N VAL A 65 -2.00 3.97 5.95
CA VAL A 65 -2.24 5.22 5.22
C VAL A 65 -3.28 6.05 5.96
N SER A 66 -2.95 7.29 6.26
CA SER A 66 -3.90 8.26 6.79
C SER A 66 -3.68 9.62 6.14
N GLY A 67 -4.77 10.33 5.90
CA GLY A 67 -4.72 11.68 5.34
C GLY A 67 -4.36 11.78 3.86
N ILE A 68 -3.99 10.68 3.19
CA ILE A 68 -3.54 10.66 1.79
C ILE A 68 -4.57 9.90 0.93
N PRO A 69 -5.40 10.59 0.14
CA PRO A 69 -6.47 9.97 -0.65
C PRO A 69 -5.94 9.15 -1.83
N PHE A 70 -4.80 9.54 -2.40
CA PHE A 70 -4.24 8.88 -3.58
C PHE A 70 -2.77 8.56 -3.35
N TYR A 71 -2.39 7.32 -3.65
CA TYR A 71 -1.00 6.88 -3.64
C TYR A 71 -0.77 5.82 -4.70
N SER A 72 0.44 5.74 -5.21
CA SER A 72 0.92 4.63 -6.03
C SER A 72 2.29 4.18 -5.56
N VAL A 73 2.56 2.89 -5.72
CA VAL A 73 3.88 2.30 -5.56
C VAL A 73 4.09 1.45 -6.81
N GLU A 74 5.08 1.82 -7.61
CA GLU A 74 5.43 1.14 -8.85
C GLU A 74 6.84 0.57 -8.70
N GLN A 75 7.02 -0.71 -9.03
CA GLN A 75 8.34 -1.31 -9.10
C GLN A 75 8.84 -1.22 -10.55
N GLU A 76 10.02 -0.64 -10.75
CA GLU A 76 10.68 -0.57 -12.05
C GLU A 76 11.78 -1.63 -12.15
N GLU A 77 11.97 -2.20 -13.35
CA GLU A 77 13.13 -3.04 -13.65
C GLU A 77 14.40 -2.20 -13.59
N SER A 78 15.29 -2.53 -12.65
CA SER A 78 16.56 -1.83 -12.44
C SER A 78 17.53 -2.70 -11.66
N ASP A 79 18.82 -2.54 -11.92
CA ASP A 79 19.90 -3.11 -11.10
C ASP A 79 20.14 -2.31 -9.80
N GLU A 80 19.44 -1.18 -9.62
CA GLU A 80 19.58 -0.32 -8.44
C GLU A 80 18.52 -0.62 -7.37
N ASN A 81 18.96 -0.75 -6.12
CA ASN A 81 18.09 -0.87 -4.95
C ASN A 81 17.78 0.51 -4.37
N ILE A 82 16.70 1.13 -4.87
CA ILE A 82 16.34 2.52 -4.55
C ILE A 82 14.84 2.63 -4.29
N ILE A 83 14.46 3.44 -3.29
CA ILE A 83 13.07 3.86 -3.11
C ILE A 83 13.02 5.37 -3.34
N GLU A 84 12.37 5.81 -4.42
CA GLU A 84 12.12 7.22 -4.70
C GLU A 84 10.72 7.58 -4.20
N ILE A 85 10.63 8.56 -3.31
CA ILE A 85 9.37 9.07 -2.75
C ILE A 85 9.15 10.48 -3.26
N SER A 86 7.99 10.69 -3.89
CA SER A 86 7.50 12.00 -4.31
C SER A 86 6.13 12.27 -3.71
N ILE A 87 5.91 13.51 -3.28
CA ILE A 87 4.59 14.01 -2.88
C ILE A 87 4.14 14.97 -3.97
N LYS A 88 2.91 14.83 -4.46
CA LYS A 88 2.33 15.67 -5.50
C LYS A 88 1.23 16.59 -4.97
N SER A 89 1.20 17.79 -5.51
CA SER A 89 0.13 18.77 -5.36
C SER A 89 -0.07 19.53 -6.68
N ALA A 90 -1.32 19.72 -7.07
CA ALA A 90 -1.75 20.10 -8.41
C ALA A 90 -0.97 19.38 -9.52
N MET A 91 -0.80 18.05 -9.42
CA MET A 91 -0.04 17.20 -10.37
C MET A 91 1.48 17.50 -10.47
N THR A 92 2.02 18.36 -9.60
CA THR A 92 3.45 18.72 -9.58
C THR A 92 4.12 18.22 -8.31
N ASP A 93 5.42 17.93 -8.38
CA ASP A 93 6.19 17.58 -7.18
C ASP A 93 6.15 18.74 -6.17
N PHE A 94 5.86 18.38 -4.93
CA PHE A 94 5.70 19.26 -3.78
C PHE A 94 6.46 18.66 -2.60
N MET A 95 7.19 19.51 -1.87
CA MET A 95 7.89 19.09 -0.65
C MET A 95 7.32 19.87 0.53
N PRO A 96 6.55 19.23 1.42
CA PRO A 96 6.12 19.83 2.68
C PRO A 96 7.31 20.31 3.49
N ARG A 97 7.16 21.45 4.20
CA ARG A 97 8.24 21.99 5.04
C ARG A 97 8.52 21.13 6.27
N ASP A 98 7.52 20.40 6.73
CA ASP A 98 7.56 19.49 7.87
C ASP A 98 7.64 18.02 7.43
N LEU A 99 8.08 17.77 6.19
CA LEU A 99 8.27 16.41 5.68
C LEU A 99 9.30 15.67 6.55
N MET A 100 8.86 14.54 7.08
CA MET A 100 9.69 13.60 7.83
C MET A 100 9.62 12.24 7.15
N VAL A 101 10.78 11.73 6.72
CA VAL A 101 10.93 10.38 6.19
C VAL A 101 11.85 9.62 7.16
N VAL A 102 11.37 8.48 7.65
CA VAL A 102 12.09 7.62 8.60
C VAL A 102 12.25 6.24 7.96
N ALA A 103 13.49 5.79 7.83
CA ALA A 103 13.87 4.47 7.35
C ALA A 103 15.10 4.03 8.17
N PRO A 104 14.90 3.34 9.32
CA PRO A 104 15.95 3.17 10.34
C PRO A 104 17.22 2.44 9.89
N SER A 105 17.12 1.65 8.83
CA SER A 105 18.21 0.80 8.31
C SER A 105 18.58 1.18 6.88
N ALA A 106 18.55 2.47 6.55
CA ALA A 106 18.79 2.98 5.21
C ALA A 106 19.42 4.38 5.21
N ASP A 107 20.06 4.73 4.09
CA ASP A 107 20.48 6.09 3.82
C ASP A 107 19.35 6.87 3.16
N ILE A 108 19.05 8.08 3.67
CA ILE A 108 18.01 8.95 3.14
C ILE A 108 18.66 10.20 2.52
N ILE A 109 18.38 10.45 1.24
CA ILE A 109 18.97 11.52 0.45
C ILE A 109 17.85 12.38 -0.13
N GLN A 110 17.87 13.69 0.13
CA GLN A 110 16.93 14.63 -0.50
C GLN A 110 17.45 15.06 -1.88
N LYS A 111 16.67 14.83 -2.94
CA LYS A 111 16.97 15.26 -4.32
C LYS A 111 15.90 16.23 -4.81
N GLY A 112 16.15 17.53 -4.60
CA GLY A 112 15.16 18.57 -4.93
C GLY A 112 13.89 18.38 -4.10
N LYS A 113 12.76 18.14 -4.76
CA LYS A 113 11.46 17.91 -4.10
C LYS A 113 11.16 16.44 -3.82
N LYS A 114 12.05 15.52 -4.17
CA LYS A 114 11.92 14.08 -3.98
C LYS A 114 12.87 13.59 -2.89
N THR A 115 12.47 12.51 -2.23
CA THR A 115 13.32 11.80 -1.27
C THR A 115 13.75 10.49 -1.88
N GLU A 116 15.02 10.13 -1.73
CA GLU A 116 15.57 8.88 -2.23
C GLU A 116 16.13 8.10 -1.05
N ILE A 117 15.80 6.81 -0.96
CA ILE A 117 16.29 5.90 0.06
C ILE A 117 17.18 4.85 -0.62
N ARG A 118 18.40 4.67 -0.11
CA ARG A 118 19.42 3.75 -0.64
C ARG A 118 20.10 2.96 0.48
N ASN A 119 20.96 2.01 0.12
CA ASN A 119 21.81 1.24 1.04
C ASN A 119 21.00 0.64 2.21
N TYR A 120 19.82 0.10 1.91
CA TYR A 120 18.91 -0.39 2.92
C TYR A 120 19.05 -1.89 3.19
N PHE A 121 18.63 -2.32 4.38
CA PHE A 121 18.47 -3.73 4.73
C PHE A 121 17.01 -4.14 4.73
N LEU A 122 16.71 -5.32 4.18
CA LEU A 122 15.37 -5.90 4.15
C LEU A 122 15.08 -6.73 5.42
N PRO A 123 13.82 -6.76 5.91
CA PRO A 123 12.72 -5.89 5.48
C PRO A 123 12.93 -4.45 5.96
N LEU A 124 12.59 -3.48 5.12
CA LEU A 124 12.71 -2.06 5.45
C LEU A 124 11.35 -1.43 5.68
N SER A 125 11.12 -0.87 6.86
CA SER A 125 9.96 -0.01 7.13
C SER A 125 10.29 1.45 6.84
N CYS A 126 9.62 2.02 5.83
CA CYS A 126 9.66 3.42 5.46
C CYS A 126 8.40 4.12 5.97
N GLU A 127 8.56 5.11 6.85
CA GLU A 127 7.48 5.93 7.36
C GLU A 127 7.61 7.38 6.87
N VAL A 128 6.58 7.88 6.20
CA VAL A 128 6.48 9.24 5.68
C VAL A 128 5.38 9.98 6.44
N ASN A 129 5.76 11.09 7.10
CA ASN A 129 4.85 11.96 7.82
C ASN A 129 5.00 13.40 7.32
N TYR A 130 3.88 14.08 7.10
CA TYR A 130 3.85 15.49 6.74
C TYR A 130 2.47 16.10 6.98
N THR A 131 2.38 17.43 6.88
CA THR A 131 1.11 18.14 6.98
C THR A 131 0.76 18.86 5.69
N ILE A 132 -0.52 18.81 5.30
CA ILE A 132 -1.05 19.66 4.23
C ILE A 132 -2.02 20.70 4.79
N LYS A 133 -2.08 21.85 4.12
CA LYS A 133 -3.13 22.84 4.35
C LYS A 133 -4.38 22.41 3.59
N VAL A 134 -5.51 22.47 4.26
CA VAL A 134 -6.85 22.31 3.66
C VAL A 134 -7.60 23.64 3.81
N ALA A 135 -8.83 23.71 3.29
CA ALA A 135 -9.66 24.91 3.38
C ALA A 135 -9.84 25.38 4.85
N HIS A 136 -10.11 26.68 5.03
CA HIS A 136 -10.36 27.30 6.35
C HIS A 136 -9.19 27.18 7.35
N ASP A 137 -7.94 27.28 6.87
CA ASP A 137 -6.71 27.20 7.69
C ASP A 137 -6.54 25.90 8.49
N GLN A 138 -7.38 24.90 8.22
CA GLN A 138 -7.23 23.59 8.82
C GLN A 138 -6.00 22.88 8.24
N ARG A 139 -5.42 22.01 9.06
CA ARG A 139 -4.27 21.19 8.70
C ARG A 139 -4.65 19.73 8.79
N LYS A 140 -4.25 18.95 7.78
CA LYS A 140 -4.47 17.51 7.75
C LYS A 140 -3.13 16.82 7.89
N ILE A 141 -3.03 15.94 8.89
CA ILE A 141 -1.85 15.10 9.09
C ILE A 141 -1.92 13.96 8.09
N CYS A 142 -0.84 13.79 7.34
CA CYS A 142 -0.65 12.72 6.37
C CYS A 142 0.40 11.76 6.90
N ARG A 143 0.06 10.47 6.93
CA ARG A 143 0.95 9.38 7.33
C ARG A 143 0.89 8.26 6.31
N PHE A 144 2.04 7.78 5.88
CA PHE A 144 2.17 6.65 4.98
C PHE A 144 3.27 5.73 5.51
N ILE A 145 2.99 4.43 5.63
CA ILE A 145 3.97 3.42 5.99
C ILE A 145 4.01 2.35 4.92
N LEU A 146 5.20 2.15 4.39
CA LEU A 146 5.55 1.16 3.38
C LEU A 146 6.61 0.23 3.93
N GLU A 147 6.39 -1.05 3.85
CA GLU A 147 7.36 -2.09 4.15
C GLU A 147 7.90 -2.65 2.83
N ILE A 148 9.20 -2.57 2.59
CA ILE A 148 9.87 -3.18 1.44
C ILE A 148 10.43 -4.53 1.88
N ASN A 149 10.08 -5.57 1.14
CA ASN A 149 10.38 -6.97 1.43
C ASN A 149 11.27 -7.64 0.37
N ALA A 150 11.52 -6.98 -0.75
CA ALA A 150 12.45 -7.43 -1.78
C ALA A 150 13.29 -6.27 -2.33
N ASP A 151 14.43 -6.61 -2.89
CA ASP A 151 15.29 -5.66 -3.58
C ASP A 151 14.61 -5.11 -4.83
N GLY A 152 15.01 -3.90 -5.24
CA GLY A 152 14.55 -3.28 -6.48
C GLY A 152 14.38 -1.77 -6.39
N LYS A 153 13.93 -1.20 -7.51
CA LYS A 153 13.62 0.22 -7.65
C LYS A 153 12.12 0.45 -7.47
N TYR A 154 11.76 1.21 -6.44
CA TYR A 154 10.38 1.54 -6.12
C TYR A 154 10.14 3.04 -6.30
N ILE A 155 9.12 3.38 -7.09
CA ILE A 155 8.63 4.74 -7.27
C ILE A 155 7.35 4.90 -6.44
N VAL A 156 7.43 5.65 -5.36
CA VAL A 156 6.33 5.95 -4.46
C VAL A 156 5.82 7.36 -4.75
N THR A 157 4.55 7.46 -5.13
CA THR A 157 3.88 8.76 -5.34
C THR A 157 2.75 8.91 -4.34
N LEU A 158 2.75 10.00 -3.57
CA LEU A 158 1.69 10.35 -2.64
C LEU A 158 0.98 11.63 -3.13
N SER A 159 -0.34 11.67 -3.18
CA SER A 159 -1.08 12.84 -3.65
C SER A 159 -2.29 13.13 -2.75
N ASN A 160 -2.59 14.43 -2.64
CA ASN A 160 -3.75 14.94 -1.90
C ASN A 160 -4.76 15.68 -2.79
N ASP A 161 -4.51 15.76 -4.10
CA ASP A 161 -5.43 16.34 -5.08
C ASP A 161 -6.49 15.33 -5.53
#